data_AF-A0AAV9XL18-F1
#
_entry.id   AF-A0AAV9XL18-F1
#
_cell.length_a   1.000
_cell.length_b   1.000
_cell.length_c   1.000
_cell.angle_alpha   90.00
_cell.angle_beta   90.00
_cell.angle_gamma   90.00
#
_symmetry.space_group_name_H-M   'P 1'
#
loop_
_entity.id
_entity.type
_entity.pdbx_description
1 polymer ?
#
loop_
_entity_poly.entity_id
_entity_poly.type
_entity_poly.pdbx_seq_one_letter_code
_entity_poly.pdbx_strand_id
1 'polypeptide(L)'
;MPALSSLNVSKAAIFLILTPLAFAAPHQNGSILKRQASSTQENAGWNLARFVHNGPIPEPAKAEFVDLGNGRGFSRKVRKGTYIYPSNGGEGVDIYIVENGVDQNDKVKQMFDGRLSYLPDPKDLKFRGEGAENWHGTMVAGIAGSKKFGVAQKANIISVSRKTSTETIIANHNKRKSQRGFKGSVVNYSAGLKSQSTENAEYELDRYRQLIKAGIHVVMSAGNFNMDACYHYPSNMNQKIKEIIAVGATNQDDERLLLDPSAGSDYGKCVDIYAPGSRIPTIRGDGSETTGAETSAAAPHIAGLIALELSAGPSRTPMEMKQHILSIGFPDTVVEPDGTRKILAGNRPLMSGFKPSNENPNQQEKKVETEQPAVKQSSNPQSASSPGKFEKQKPITTVNDERIVTIHFSSNVNSDRAGVTDPANSKGELWTTLESLPETYHGKRVRDFKTQMEYIFCGEEMPSDTPAEIKRGCEEYRH
;
A
#
# COMPACT_ATOMS: atom_id res chain seq x y z
N MET A 1 1.70 -43.25 -67.32
CA MET A 1 2.85 -43.72 -68.11
C MET A 1 2.44 -43.76 -69.58
N PRO A 2 3.33 -43.50 -70.57
CA PRO A 2 4.76 -43.21 -70.50
C PRO A 2 5.05 -41.72 -70.85
N ALA A 3 6.13 -41.03 -70.48
CA ALA A 3 7.54 -41.31 -70.22
C ALA A 3 8.43 -41.45 -71.49
N LEU A 4 9.49 -40.61 -71.48
CA LEU A 4 10.79 -40.69 -72.18
C LEU A 4 10.88 -40.11 -73.60
N SER A 5 11.95 -39.42 -74.02
CA SER A 5 13.09 -38.75 -73.35
C SER A 5 14.00 -38.15 -74.44
N SER A 6 14.92 -37.30 -73.99
CA SER A 6 16.26 -37.00 -74.55
C SER A 6 16.47 -35.63 -75.19
N LEU A 7 17.19 -34.76 -74.46
CA LEU A 7 18.55 -34.38 -74.84
C LEU A 7 19.30 -33.78 -73.63
N ASN A 8 20.62 -33.88 -73.72
CA ASN A 8 21.54 -34.20 -72.63
C ASN A 8 22.28 -32.97 -72.08
N VAL A 9 22.86 -33.18 -70.91
CA VAL A 9 23.48 -32.24 -69.99
C VAL A 9 24.84 -31.73 -70.48
N SER A 10 25.12 -30.45 -70.24
CA SER A 10 26.50 -29.96 -70.02
C SER A 10 26.54 -29.06 -68.79
N LYS A 11 27.50 -29.39 -67.92
CA LYS A 11 27.72 -28.88 -66.57
C LYS A 11 28.16 -27.41 -66.59
N ALA A 12 27.57 -26.58 -65.75
CA ALA A 12 28.20 -25.37 -65.23
C ALA A 12 27.92 -25.26 -63.73
N ALA A 13 28.95 -25.51 -62.92
CA ALA A 13 28.94 -25.28 -61.49
C ALA A 13 29.15 -23.78 -61.23
N ILE A 14 28.18 -23.11 -60.61
CA ILE A 14 28.34 -21.75 -60.11
C ILE A 14 28.74 -21.86 -58.64
N PHE A 15 30.02 -21.62 -58.37
CA PHE A 15 30.53 -21.36 -57.02
C PHE A 15 30.13 -19.94 -56.61
N LEU A 16 29.11 -19.82 -55.76
CA LEU A 16 28.80 -18.58 -55.05
C LEU A 16 29.48 -18.65 -53.67
N ILE A 17 30.52 -17.83 -53.50
CA ILE A 17 31.30 -17.71 -52.28
C ILE A 17 30.40 -17.12 -51.19
N LEU A 18 30.13 -17.92 -50.15
CA LEU A 18 29.53 -17.47 -48.89
C LEU A 18 30.57 -16.67 -48.09
N THR A 19 30.46 -15.35 -48.11
CA THR A 19 31.07 -14.49 -47.07
C THR A 19 30.10 -14.38 -45.89
N PRO A 20 30.53 -14.60 -44.64
CA PRO A 20 29.66 -14.42 -43.49
C PRO A 20 29.40 -12.92 -43.29
N LEU A 21 28.19 -12.47 -43.58
CA LEU A 21 27.70 -11.17 -43.11
C LEU A 21 27.60 -11.26 -41.59
N ALA A 22 28.54 -10.62 -40.90
CA ALA A 22 28.43 -10.34 -39.49
C ALA A 22 27.10 -9.64 -39.22
N PHE A 23 26.27 -10.23 -38.36
CA PHE A 23 25.09 -9.57 -37.80
C PHE A 23 25.58 -8.34 -37.02
N ALA A 24 25.50 -7.17 -37.64
CA ALA A 24 25.63 -5.90 -36.95
C ALA A 24 24.44 -5.80 -35.99
N ALA A 25 24.72 -5.84 -34.69
CA ALA A 25 23.76 -5.48 -33.66
C ALA A 25 23.15 -4.11 -34.00
N PRO A 26 21.83 -3.91 -33.83
CA PRO A 26 21.23 -2.61 -34.08
C PRO A 26 21.92 -1.57 -33.21
N HIS A 27 22.49 -0.57 -33.87
CA HIS A 27 23.05 0.62 -33.25
C HIS A 27 22.07 1.16 -32.20
N GLN A 28 22.51 1.15 -30.93
CA GLN A 28 21.93 1.93 -29.86
C GLN A 28 22.08 3.41 -30.24
N ASN A 29 21.12 3.94 -31.00
CA ASN A 29 20.93 5.38 -31.09
C ASN A 29 20.65 5.85 -29.67
N GLY A 30 21.64 6.49 -29.06
CA GLY A 30 21.51 7.17 -27.79
C GLY A 30 20.29 8.07 -27.86
N SER A 31 19.19 7.61 -27.27
CA SER A 31 18.03 8.45 -27.10
C SER A 31 18.49 9.56 -26.17
N ILE A 32 18.53 10.78 -26.70
CA ILE A 32 18.42 11.95 -25.85
C ILE A 32 17.06 11.77 -25.18
N LEU A 33 17.05 11.18 -23.98
CA LEU A 33 15.89 11.16 -23.11
C LEU A 33 15.45 12.62 -23.00
N LYS A 34 14.39 13.00 -23.75
CA LYS A 34 13.74 14.30 -23.55
C LYS A 34 13.46 14.34 -22.05
N ARG A 35 14.09 15.28 -21.35
CA ARG A 35 13.86 15.47 -19.92
C ARG A 35 12.35 15.59 -19.76
N GLN A 36 11.75 14.58 -19.13
CA GLN A 36 10.33 14.58 -18.82
C GLN A 36 10.08 15.83 -17.98
N ALA A 37 9.17 16.69 -18.44
CA ALA A 37 8.81 17.88 -17.70
C ALA A 37 8.29 17.44 -16.33
N SER A 38 8.81 18.05 -15.27
CA SER A 38 8.44 17.75 -13.89
C SER A 38 7.90 18.98 -13.19
N SER A 39 6.96 18.74 -12.29
CA SER A 39 6.44 19.72 -11.34
C SER A 39 7.09 19.50 -9.98
N THR A 40 7.00 20.50 -9.12
CA THR A 40 7.52 20.45 -7.76
C THR A 40 6.49 21.03 -6.80
N GLN A 41 6.12 20.25 -5.79
CA GLN A 41 5.34 20.70 -4.65
C GLN A 41 6.27 20.88 -3.47
N GLU A 42 6.36 22.12 -2.98
CA GLU A 42 7.05 22.41 -1.73
C GLU A 42 6.13 22.17 -0.53
N ASN A 43 6.72 21.80 0.61
CA ASN A 43 6.00 21.47 1.84
C ASN A 43 4.96 20.34 1.65
N ALA A 44 5.28 19.38 0.78
CA ALA A 44 4.56 18.12 0.68
C ALA A 44 4.72 17.32 1.99
N GLY A 45 3.73 16.48 2.29
CA GLY A 45 3.83 15.53 3.40
C GLY A 45 4.99 14.56 3.19
N TRP A 46 5.53 14.03 4.29
CA TRP A 46 6.64 13.07 4.27
C TRP A 46 6.38 11.90 3.30
N ASN A 47 5.13 11.47 3.21
CA ASN A 47 4.66 10.38 2.36
C ASN A 47 4.91 10.64 0.87
N LEU A 48 4.63 11.85 0.37
CA LEU A 48 4.88 12.22 -1.02
C LEU A 48 6.35 12.50 -1.26
N ALA A 49 6.99 13.19 -0.32
CA ALA A 49 8.41 13.47 -0.42
C ALA A 49 9.23 12.17 -0.48
N ARG A 50 8.87 11.14 0.29
CA ARG A 50 9.59 9.86 0.35
C ARG A 50 9.73 9.17 -1.01
N PHE A 51 8.84 9.45 -1.96
CA PHE A 51 8.94 8.90 -3.32
C PHE A 51 10.18 9.38 -4.08
N VAL A 52 10.74 10.55 -3.75
CA VAL A 52 11.84 11.17 -4.52
C VAL A 52 13.05 11.51 -3.66
N HIS A 53 13.13 10.94 -2.46
CA HIS A 53 14.25 11.11 -1.52
C HIS A 53 14.88 9.78 -1.16
N ASN A 54 16.21 9.78 -0.99
CA ASN A 54 16.93 8.60 -0.54
C ASN A 54 16.93 8.56 0.98
N GLY A 55 16.18 7.62 1.55
CA GLY A 55 16.12 7.36 2.98
C GLY A 55 14.98 8.08 3.73
N PRO A 56 14.93 7.88 5.05
CA PRO A 56 13.85 8.33 5.93
C PRO A 56 13.54 9.83 5.89
N ILE A 57 12.26 10.16 6.16
CA ILE A 57 11.79 11.54 6.31
C ILE A 57 11.14 11.74 7.69
N PRO A 58 11.92 11.75 8.79
CA PRO A 58 11.38 11.98 10.13
C PRO A 58 10.82 13.40 10.29
N GLU A 59 9.71 13.52 11.05
CA GLU A 59 9.11 14.79 11.42
C GLU A 59 9.73 15.37 12.72
N PRO A 60 9.96 16.70 12.83
CA PRO A 60 9.60 17.70 11.84
C PRO A 60 10.61 17.82 10.69
N ALA A 61 10.18 17.54 9.46
CA ALA A 61 11.06 17.55 8.28
C ALA A 61 11.37 18.97 7.75
N LYS A 62 10.88 20.03 8.42
CA LYS A 62 10.68 21.36 7.82
C LYS A 62 11.94 22.22 7.65
N ALA A 63 13.10 21.85 8.21
CA ALA A 63 14.30 22.71 8.19
C ALA A 63 15.51 22.16 7.42
N GLU A 64 15.47 20.91 6.95
CA GLU A 64 16.64 20.27 6.34
C GLU A 64 16.60 20.30 4.81
N PHE A 65 17.70 20.74 4.20
CA PHE A 65 17.95 20.58 2.76
C PHE A 65 18.58 19.22 2.51
N VAL A 66 18.00 18.46 1.59
CA VAL A 66 18.51 17.18 1.11
C VAL A 66 19.20 17.41 -0.24
N ASP A 67 20.40 16.87 -0.40
CA ASP A 67 21.11 16.87 -1.68
C ASP A 67 20.56 15.75 -2.57
N LEU A 68 20.02 16.10 -3.74
CA LEU A 68 19.55 15.12 -4.72
C LEU A 68 20.70 14.48 -5.54
N GLY A 69 21.96 14.88 -5.33
CA GLY A 69 23.12 14.38 -6.07
C GLY A 69 23.44 15.18 -7.34
N ASN A 70 24.70 15.05 -7.80
CA ASN A 70 25.29 15.89 -8.84
C ASN A 70 24.81 15.58 -10.27
N GLY A 71 24.06 16.51 -10.86
CA GLY A 71 23.88 16.60 -12.30
C GLY A 71 24.70 17.75 -12.86
N ARG A 72 25.78 17.46 -13.62
CA ARG A 72 26.65 18.46 -14.28
C ARG A 72 27.31 19.50 -13.36
N GLY A 73 27.77 19.09 -12.18
CA GLY A 73 28.57 19.95 -11.29
C GLY A 73 27.78 20.93 -10.42
N PHE A 74 26.45 20.86 -10.41
CA PHE A 74 25.61 21.56 -9.44
C PHE A 74 24.82 20.56 -8.59
N SER A 75 25.04 20.61 -7.26
CA SER A 75 24.20 19.95 -6.26
C SER A 75 22.83 20.64 -6.24
N ARG A 76 21.75 19.90 -6.50
CA ARG A 76 20.39 20.42 -6.35
C ARG A 76 19.92 20.11 -4.94
N LYS A 77 20.10 21.07 -4.04
CA LYS A 77 19.51 21.03 -2.70
C LYS A 77 18.00 21.29 -2.80
N VAL A 78 17.18 20.36 -2.35
CA VAL A 78 15.73 20.56 -2.19
C VAL A 78 15.36 20.33 -0.73
N ARG A 79 14.21 20.84 -0.28
CA ARG A 79 13.78 20.61 1.10
C ARG A 79 13.35 19.16 1.26
N LYS A 80 13.53 18.59 2.45
CA LYS A 80 13.10 17.23 2.79
C LYS A 80 11.59 17.01 2.55
N GLY A 81 10.80 18.07 2.63
CA GLY A 81 9.37 18.10 2.27
C GLY A 81 9.06 18.48 0.81
N THR A 82 9.97 18.26 -0.13
CA THR A 82 9.73 18.52 -1.56
C THR A 82 9.27 17.25 -2.27
N TYR A 83 8.15 17.32 -3.01
CA TYR A 83 7.66 16.26 -3.89
C TYR A 83 7.86 16.64 -5.35
N ILE A 84 8.57 15.80 -6.11
CA ILE A 84 8.84 15.99 -7.54
C ILE A 84 8.09 14.91 -8.30
N TYR A 85 7.34 15.30 -9.32
CA TYR A 85 6.51 14.38 -10.08
C TYR A 85 6.38 14.84 -11.54
N PRO A 86 5.96 13.96 -12.47
CA PRO A 86 5.73 14.33 -13.86
C PRO A 86 4.71 15.46 -13.98
N SER A 87 4.94 16.47 -14.83
CA SER A 87 4.10 17.69 -14.85
C SER A 87 2.64 17.44 -15.30
N ASN A 88 2.41 16.33 -16.00
CA ASN A 88 1.08 15.84 -16.34
C ASN A 88 0.36 15.18 -15.14
N GLY A 89 1.03 14.87 -14.04
CA GLY A 89 0.41 14.53 -12.75
C GLY A 89 -0.61 13.38 -12.76
N GLY A 90 -0.56 12.47 -13.73
CA GLY A 90 -1.55 11.40 -13.89
C GLY A 90 -2.72 11.74 -14.82
N GLU A 91 -2.69 12.87 -15.51
CA GLU A 91 -3.70 13.29 -16.49
C GLU A 91 -4.01 12.18 -17.51
N GLY A 92 -5.30 11.97 -17.78
CA GLY A 92 -5.77 10.96 -18.73
C GLY A 92 -5.90 9.54 -18.14
N VAL A 93 -5.47 9.31 -16.91
CA VAL A 93 -5.63 8.03 -16.20
C VAL A 93 -6.84 8.07 -15.29
N ASP A 94 -7.55 6.95 -15.21
CA ASP A 94 -8.68 6.78 -14.30
C ASP A 94 -8.29 5.86 -13.13
N ILE A 95 -8.41 6.36 -11.90
CA ILE A 95 -8.20 5.59 -10.66
C ILE A 95 -9.58 5.22 -10.09
N TYR A 96 -9.91 3.94 -10.14
CA TYR A 96 -11.10 3.39 -9.52
C TYR A 96 -10.83 3.08 -8.05
N ILE A 97 -11.51 3.78 -7.15
CA ILE A 97 -11.45 3.54 -5.71
C ILE A 97 -12.60 2.59 -5.36
N VAL A 98 -12.28 1.30 -5.24
CA VAL A 98 -13.26 0.25 -4.89
C VAL A 98 -13.33 0.17 -3.37
N GLU A 99 -14.38 0.79 -2.81
CA GLU A 99 -14.57 1.01 -1.39
C GLU A 99 -16.06 1.00 -1.05
N ASN A 100 -16.42 1.34 0.19
CA ASN A 100 -17.83 1.65 0.50
C ASN A 100 -18.32 2.92 -0.18
N GLY A 101 -17.43 3.71 -0.78
CA GLY A 101 -17.75 4.95 -1.47
C GLY A 101 -16.74 6.05 -1.22
N VAL A 102 -16.78 7.09 -2.05
CA VAL A 102 -16.09 8.37 -1.84
C VAL A 102 -17.15 9.45 -1.78
N ASP A 103 -17.10 10.31 -0.76
CA ASP A 103 -18.08 11.37 -0.58
C ASP A 103 -18.13 12.31 -1.79
N GLN A 104 -19.33 12.48 -2.35
CA GLN A 104 -19.55 13.24 -3.59
C GLN A 104 -19.95 14.71 -3.36
N ASN A 105 -19.92 15.23 -2.13
CA ASN A 105 -20.28 16.62 -1.88
C ASN A 105 -19.27 17.61 -2.50
N ASP A 106 -19.71 18.85 -2.69
CA ASP A 106 -18.93 19.87 -3.40
C ASP A 106 -17.58 20.17 -2.73
N LYS A 107 -17.49 20.11 -1.39
CA LYS A 107 -16.22 20.35 -0.69
C LYS A 107 -15.21 19.26 -1.03
N VAL A 108 -15.63 17.99 -1.02
CA VAL A 108 -14.74 16.87 -1.40
C VAL A 108 -14.39 16.97 -2.88
N LYS A 109 -15.35 17.21 -3.78
CA LYS A 109 -15.09 17.40 -5.22
C LYS A 109 -14.09 18.52 -5.51
N GLN A 110 -14.13 19.62 -4.75
CA GLN A 110 -13.17 20.73 -4.87
C GLN A 110 -11.74 20.30 -4.51
N MET A 111 -11.54 19.30 -3.65
CA MET A 111 -10.22 18.77 -3.33
C MET A 111 -9.60 17.95 -4.49
N PHE A 112 -10.41 17.58 -5.47
CA PHE A 112 -10.00 16.93 -6.71
C PHE A 112 -10.12 17.85 -7.93
N ASP A 113 -10.33 19.16 -7.75
CA ASP A 113 -10.60 20.12 -8.84
C ASP A 113 -11.70 19.65 -9.80
N GLY A 114 -12.74 19.00 -9.26
CA GLY A 114 -13.87 18.45 -10.03
C GLY A 114 -13.60 17.13 -10.75
N ARG A 115 -12.42 16.52 -10.59
CA ARG A 115 -12.05 15.22 -11.21
C ARG A 115 -12.62 13.99 -10.49
N LEU A 116 -13.32 14.18 -9.37
CA LEU A 116 -14.00 13.12 -8.65
C LEU A 116 -15.38 12.87 -9.26
N SER A 117 -15.65 11.61 -9.58
CA SER A 117 -16.94 11.15 -10.08
C SER A 117 -17.34 9.84 -9.41
N TYR A 118 -18.62 9.51 -9.50
CA TYR A 118 -19.17 8.22 -9.06
C TYR A 118 -19.53 7.38 -10.28
N LEU A 119 -19.20 6.08 -10.24
CA LEU A 119 -19.63 5.11 -11.23
C LEU A 119 -20.87 4.34 -10.71
N PRO A 120 -22.08 4.68 -11.18
CA PRO A 120 -23.29 3.96 -10.78
C PRO A 120 -23.30 2.54 -11.33
N ASP A 121 -23.73 1.59 -10.50
CA ASP A 121 -24.06 0.24 -10.93
C ASP A 121 -25.58 0.01 -10.89
N PRO A 122 -26.22 -0.36 -12.02
CA PRO A 122 -27.64 -0.72 -12.03
C PRO A 122 -28.03 -1.84 -11.06
N LYS A 123 -27.07 -2.69 -10.66
CA LYS A 123 -27.26 -3.79 -9.69
C LYS A 123 -27.01 -3.36 -8.25
N ASP A 124 -26.46 -2.18 -8.01
CA ASP A 124 -26.22 -1.62 -6.66
C ASP A 124 -27.02 -0.31 -6.47
N LEU A 125 -28.34 -0.45 -6.39
CA LEU A 125 -29.28 0.67 -6.29
C LEU A 125 -29.28 1.37 -4.92
N LYS A 126 -28.55 0.83 -3.93
CA LYS A 126 -28.55 1.36 -2.55
C LYS A 126 -27.39 2.31 -2.27
N PHE A 127 -26.33 2.27 -3.07
CA PHE A 127 -25.18 3.14 -2.86
C PHE A 127 -25.46 4.56 -3.36
N ARG A 128 -25.41 5.53 -2.44
CA ARG A 128 -25.82 6.93 -2.70
C ARG A 128 -24.66 7.90 -2.94
N GLY A 129 -23.41 7.44 -2.91
CA GLY A 129 -22.23 8.30 -3.11
C GLY A 129 -21.97 9.31 -1.98
N GLU A 130 -22.84 9.41 -0.99
CA GLU A 130 -22.73 10.32 0.15
C GLU A 130 -23.20 9.59 1.41
N GLY A 131 -22.44 9.68 2.49
CA GLY A 131 -22.73 8.94 3.72
C GLY A 131 -21.54 8.82 4.67
N ALA A 132 -21.81 8.67 5.96
CA ALA A 132 -20.77 8.56 6.98
C ALA A 132 -19.83 7.36 6.72
N GLU A 133 -20.34 6.31 6.09
CA GLU A 133 -19.63 5.10 5.69
C GLU A 133 -18.57 5.32 4.59
N ASN A 134 -18.60 6.47 3.89
CA ASN A 134 -17.65 6.78 2.81
C ASN A 134 -16.32 7.37 3.29
N TRP A 135 -16.18 7.62 4.60
CA TRP A 135 -14.98 8.27 5.15
C TRP A 135 -13.69 7.58 4.70
N HIS A 136 -13.69 6.24 4.68
CA HIS A 136 -12.53 5.42 4.34
C HIS A 136 -12.17 5.54 2.86
N GLY A 137 -13.15 5.47 1.96
CA GLY A 137 -12.88 5.69 0.54
C GLY A 137 -12.49 7.13 0.22
N THR A 138 -13.04 8.13 0.91
CA THR A 138 -12.58 9.53 0.80
C THR A 138 -11.12 9.71 1.23
N MET A 139 -10.72 9.06 2.33
CA MET A 139 -9.34 9.03 2.80
C MET A 139 -8.39 8.43 1.75
N VAL A 140 -8.73 7.26 1.21
CA VAL A 140 -7.92 6.53 0.20
C VAL A 140 -7.86 7.29 -1.13
N ALA A 141 -9.00 7.82 -1.60
CA ALA A 141 -9.08 8.66 -2.79
C ALA A 141 -8.18 9.91 -2.66
N GLY A 142 -8.18 10.54 -1.48
CA GLY A 142 -7.37 11.71 -1.19
C GLY A 142 -5.88 11.47 -1.38
N ILE A 143 -5.38 10.31 -0.94
CA ILE A 143 -3.98 9.88 -1.07
C ILE A 143 -3.65 9.51 -2.53
N ALA A 144 -4.60 8.92 -3.26
CA ALA A 144 -4.37 8.53 -4.64
C ALA A 144 -4.22 9.74 -5.57
N GLY A 145 -5.10 10.75 -5.49
CA GLY A 145 -5.13 11.82 -6.50
C GLY A 145 -5.83 13.12 -6.14
N SER A 146 -5.95 13.48 -4.86
CA SER A 146 -6.32 14.86 -4.51
C SER A 146 -5.24 15.86 -4.95
N LYS A 147 -5.63 17.13 -5.12
CA LYS A 147 -4.70 18.16 -5.62
C LYS A 147 -3.55 18.51 -4.67
N LYS A 148 -3.71 18.25 -3.37
CA LYS A 148 -2.72 18.59 -2.32
C LYS A 148 -1.99 17.37 -1.77
N PHE A 149 -2.70 16.27 -1.56
CA PHE A 149 -2.18 15.08 -0.88
C PHE A 149 -1.99 13.88 -1.83
N GLY A 150 -2.52 13.98 -3.04
CA GLY A 150 -2.48 12.91 -4.01
C GLY A 150 -1.09 12.69 -4.59
N VAL A 151 -0.75 11.43 -4.82
CA VAL A 151 0.40 11.06 -5.66
C VAL A 151 0.15 11.50 -7.11
N ALA A 152 -1.04 11.21 -7.67
CA ALA A 152 -1.44 11.58 -9.03
C ALA A 152 -2.44 12.74 -9.05
N GLN A 153 -1.94 13.96 -8.87
CA GLN A 153 -2.74 15.18 -8.65
C GLN A 153 -3.61 15.64 -9.83
N LYS A 154 -3.55 14.97 -10.98
CA LYS A 154 -4.34 15.26 -12.18
C LYS A 154 -5.06 14.03 -12.75
N ALA A 155 -5.00 12.87 -12.09
CA ALA A 155 -5.74 11.69 -12.50
C ALA A 155 -7.25 11.84 -12.23
N ASN A 156 -8.11 11.15 -12.97
CA ASN A 156 -9.52 11.09 -12.63
C ASN A 156 -9.73 10.12 -11.47
N ILE A 157 -10.56 10.49 -10.50
CA ILE A 157 -10.94 9.60 -9.40
C ILE A 157 -12.37 9.13 -9.63
N ILE A 158 -12.56 7.82 -9.67
CA ILE A 158 -13.86 7.19 -9.90
C ILE A 158 -14.21 6.39 -8.65
N SER A 159 -15.19 6.86 -7.89
CA SER A 159 -15.76 6.15 -6.75
C SER A 159 -16.52 4.92 -7.25
N VAL A 160 -16.21 3.77 -6.67
CA VAL A 160 -16.82 2.49 -7.00
C VAL A 160 -17.20 1.79 -5.70
N SER A 161 -18.45 1.34 -5.59
CA SER A 161 -18.88 0.51 -4.48
C SER A 161 -18.21 -0.88 -4.57
N ARG A 162 -17.90 -1.52 -3.44
CA ARG A 162 -17.43 -2.92 -3.43
C ARG A 162 -18.40 -3.87 -4.12
N LYS A 163 -19.70 -3.53 -4.12
CA LYS A 163 -20.79 -4.28 -4.76
C LYS A 163 -20.97 -3.96 -6.25
N THR A 164 -20.28 -2.94 -6.77
CA THR A 164 -20.24 -2.66 -8.21
C THR A 164 -19.66 -3.87 -8.95
N SER A 165 -20.41 -4.33 -9.94
CA SER A 165 -20.08 -5.46 -10.79
C SER A 165 -18.86 -5.17 -11.66
N THR A 166 -18.10 -6.23 -11.91
CA THR A 166 -16.90 -6.19 -12.75
C THR A 166 -17.21 -5.68 -14.16
N GLU A 167 -18.37 -6.05 -14.70
CA GLU A 167 -18.81 -5.63 -16.03
C GLU A 167 -19.00 -4.11 -16.12
N THR A 168 -19.54 -3.48 -15.08
CA THR A 168 -19.72 -2.01 -15.03
C THR A 168 -18.37 -1.28 -15.07
N ILE A 169 -17.37 -1.76 -14.31
CA ILE A 169 -16.01 -1.18 -14.29
C ILE A 169 -15.37 -1.32 -15.68
N ILE A 170 -15.44 -2.52 -16.29
CA ILE A 170 -14.87 -2.80 -17.62
C ILE A 170 -15.59 -2.00 -18.71
N ALA A 171 -16.92 -1.86 -18.64
CA ALA A 171 -17.68 -1.05 -19.59
C ALA A 171 -17.25 0.42 -19.53
N ASN A 172 -17.09 0.99 -18.33
CA ASN A 172 -16.57 2.35 -18.19
C ASN A 172 -15.14 2.47 -18.72
N HIS A 173 -14.27 1.50 -18.42
CA HIS A 173 -12.90 1.48 -18.94
C HIS A 173 -12.86 1.46 -20.47
N ASN A 174 -13.65 0.60 -21.11
CA ASN A 174 -13.73 0.52 -22.57
C ASN A 174 -14.30 1.79 -23.21
N LYS A 175 -15.29 2.43 -22.56
CA LYS A 175 -15.79 3.73 -22.97
C LYS A 175 -14.72 4.82 -22.88
N ARG A 176 -13.93 4.83 -21.80
CA ARG A 176 -12.83 5.79 -21.62
C ARG A 176 -11.70 5.55 -22.61
N LYS A 177 -11.40 4.29 -22.92
CA LYS A 177 -10.41 3.88 -23.92
C LYS A 177 -10.68 4.40 -25.34
N SER A 178 -11.94 4.67 -25.70
CA SER A 178 -12.29 5.29 -26.99
C SER A 178 -12.21 6.82 -26.99
N GLN A 179 -11.99 7.46 -25.82
CA GLN A 179 -11.91 8.91 -25.70
C GLN A 179 -10.47 9.41 -25.85
N ARG A 180 -10.33 10.56 -26.50
CA ARG A 180 -9.02 11.21 -26.70
C ARG A 180 -8.38 11.52 -25.34
N GLY A 181 -7.09 11.23 -25.23
CA GLY A 181 -6.29 11.54 -24.04
C GLY A 181 -6.36 10.49 -22.94
N PHE A 182 -7.10 9.38 -23.12
CA PHE A 182 -7.04 8.25 -22.20
C PHE A 182 -5.65 7.60 -22.18
N LYS A 183 -5.18 7.27 -20.98
CA LYS A 183 -3.84 6.72 -20.72
C LYS A 183 -3.83 5.38 -19.99
N GLY A 184 -4.97 4.95 -19.45
CA GLY A 184 -5.11 3.67 -18.76
C GLY A 184 -5.98 3.79 -17.51
N SER A 185 -6.08 2.68 -16.79
CA SER A 185 -6.84 2.64 -15.54
C SER A 185 -6.20 1.76 -14.49
N VAL A 186 -6.40 2.13 -13.23
CA VAL A 186 -5.96 1.35 -12.07
C VAL A 186 -7.10 1.25 -11.07
N VAL A 187 -7.28 0.06 -10.48
CA VAL A 187 -8.16 -0.20 -9.35
C VAL A 187 -7.32 -0.22 -8.08
N ASN A 188 -7.77 0.55 -7.09
CA ASN A 188 -7.30 0.45 -5.72
C ASN A 188 -8.38 -0.25 -4.88
N TYR A 189 -8.01 -1.34 -4.22
CA TYR A 189 -8.86 -2.10 -3.30
C TYR A 189 -8.23 -2.12 -1.90
N SER A 190 -8.67 -1.23 -1.02
CA SER A 190 -8.10 -1.06 0.34
C SER A 190 -8.98 -1.67 1.43
N ALA A 191 -9.47 -2.89 1.19
CA ALA A 191 -10.29 -3.61 2.17
C ALA A 191 -9.83 -5.07 2.26
N GLY A 192 -10.12 -5.73 3.37
CA GLY A 192 -9.78 -7.13 3.54
C GLY A 192 -10.21 -7.71 4.88
N LEU A 193 -9.93 -9.00 5.04
CA LEU A 193 -10.25 -9.80 6.22
C LEU A 193 -9.06 -10.68 6.58
N LYS A 194 -8.87 -10.91 7.89
CA LYS A 194 -7.93 -11.92 8.42
C LYS A 194 -8.42 -13.34 8.10
N SER A 195 -8.32 -13.73 6.84
CA SER A 195 -8.66 -15.05 6.32
C SER A 195 -7.89 -15.34 5.04
N GLN A 196 -7.63 -16.62 4.76
CA GLN A 196 -7.07 -17.05 3.47
C GLN A 196 -8.11 -17.02 2.34
N SER A 197 -9.40 -17.04 2.67
CA SER A 197 -10.49 -17.05 1.70
C SER A 197 -11.82 -16.59 2.32
N THR A 198 -12.76 -16.21 1.47
CA THR A 198 -14.17 -16.07 1.83
C THR A 198 -15.01 -17.07 1.03
N GLU A 199 -16.28 -17.23 1.36
CA GLU A 199 -17.22 -18.00 0.53
C GLU A 199 -17.26 -17.49 -0.92
N ASN A 200 -16.98 -16.19 -1.11
CA ASN A 200 -16.95 -15.52 -2.41
C ASN A 200 -15.54 -15.44 -3.05
N ALA A 201 -14.58 -16.25 -2.58
CA ALA A 201 -13.19 -16.17 -3.04
C ALA A 201 -13.04 -16.43 -4.55
N GLU A 202 -13.80 -17.36 -5.12
CA GLU A 202 -13.77 -17.64 -6.56
C GLU A 202 -14.35 -16.50 -7.39
N TYR A 203 -15.44 -15.88 -6.89
CA TYR A 203 -16.07 -14.73 -7.54
C TYR A 203 -15.12 -13.53 -7.63
N GLU A 204 -14.47 -13.18 -6.52
CA GLU A 204 -13.51 -12.08 -6.50
C GLU A 204 -12.24 -12.41 -7.30
N LEU A 205 -11.77 -13.66 -7.28
CA LEU A 205 -10.65 -14.09 -8.12
C LEU A 205 -10.98 -13.91 -9.61
N ASP A 206 -12.19 -14.29 -10.02
CA ASP A 206 -12.66 -14.08 -11.39
C ASP A 206 -12.78 -12.59 -11.72
N ARG A 207 -13.34 -11.78 -10.80
CA ARG A 207 -13.39 -10.31 -10.91
C ARG A 207 -12.01 -9.72 -11.22
N TYR A 208 -10.98 -10.03 -10.44
CA TYR A 208 -9.64 -9.46 -10.68
C TYR A 208 -9.01 -9.97 -11.98
N ARG A 209 -9.22 -11.24 -12.35
CA ARG A 209 -8.78 -11.78 -13.65
C ARG A 209 -9.41 -11.03 -14.81
N GLN A 210 -10.71 -10.76 -14.75
CA GLN A 210 -11.43 -10.03 -15.78
C GLN A 210 -10.93 -8.58 -15.91
N LEU A 211 -10.71 -7.88 -14.77
CA LEU A 211 -10.14 -6.52 -14.76
C LEU A 211 -8.75 -6.50 -15.41
N ILE A 212 -7.87 -7.42 -15.00
CA ILE A 212 -6.50 -7.52 -15.53
C ILE A 212 -6.51 -7.88 -17.01
N LYS A 213 -7.38 -8.79 -17.45
CA LYS A 213 -7.56 -9.14 -18.87
C LYS A 213 -8.04 -7.95 -19.70
N ALA A 214 -8.83 -7.04 -19.13
CA ALA A 214 -9.23 -5.79 -19.77
C ALA A 214 -8.07 -4.76 -19.86
N GLY A 215 -6.94 -5.02 -19.19
CA GLY A 215 -5.78 -4.13 -19.12
C GLY A 215 -5.82 -3.16 -17.94
N ILE A 216 -6.70 -3.37 -16.97
CA ILE A 216 -6.81 -2.55 -15.76
C ILE A 216 -5.79 -3.06 -14.73
N HIS A 217 -4.96 -2.16 -14.21
CA HIS A 217 -4.02 -2.49 -13.13
C HIS A 217 -4.75 -2.67 -11.81
N VAL A 218 -4.29 -3.55 -10.92
CA VAL A 218 -4.94 -3.81 -9.63
C VAL A 218 -3.94 -3.70 -8.50
N VAL A 219 -4.27 -2.88 -7.50
CA VAL A 219 -3.50 -2.64 -6.29
C VAL A 219 -4.39 -2.93 -5.07
N MET A 220 -3.82 -3.57 -4.06
CA MET A 220 -4.53 -3.93 -2.84
C MET A 220 -3.68 -3.75 -1.57
N SER A 221 -4.34 -3.51 -0.45
CA SER A 221 -3.71 -3.42 0.88
C SER A 221 -3.30 -4.81 1.40
N ALA A 222 -2.12 -4.93 2.01
CA ALA A 222 -1.61 -6.19 2.54
C ALA A 222 -2.34 -6.72 3.79
N GLY A 223 -2.99 -5.85 4.57
CA GLY A 223 -3.63 -6.21 5.84
C GLY A 223 -2.91 -5.62 7.07
N ASN A 224 -3.61 -5.56 8.19
CA ASN A 224 -3.21 -4.77 9.38
C ASN A 224 -3.09 -5.62 10.66
N PHE A 225 -2.80 -6.93 10.53
CA PHE A 225 -2.85 -7.90 11.63
C PHE A 225 -1.48 -8.33 12.13
N ASN A 226 -0.41 -7.64 11.70
CA ASN A 226 0.98 -7.97 12.00
C ASN A 226 1.29 -9.47 11.79
N MET A 227 0.87 -10.02 10.64
CA MET A 227 1.03 -11.44 10.32
C MET A 227 1.45 -11.67 8.86
N ASP A 228 1.63 -12.93 8.47
CA ASP A 228 1.86 -13.29 7.06
C ASP A 228 0.62 -12.94 6.21
N ALA A 229 0.79 -12.00 5.27
CA ALA A 229 -0.25 -11.51 4.36
C ALA A 229 -0.87 -12.61 3.48
N CYS A 230 -0.22 -13.78 3.37
CA CYS A 230 -0.83 -14.92 2.68
C CYS A 230 -2.09 -15.46 3.40
N TYR A 231 -2.26 -15.13 4.68
CA TYR A 231 -3.47 -15.36 5.47
C TYR A 231 -4.45 -14.16 5.47
N HIS A 232 -4.21 -13.17 4.62
CA HIS A 232 -5.08 -12.02 4.48
C HIS A 232 -5.68 -11.94 3.07
N TYR A 233 -6.99 -11.82 3.02
CA TYR A 233 -7.77 -11.81 1.80
C TYR A 233 -8.32 -10.39 1.54
N PRO A 234 -8.31 -9.90 0.29
CA PRO A 234 -7.86 -10.55 -0.95
C PRO A 234 -6.36 -10.40 -1.22
N SER A 235 -5.56 -9.86 -0.30
CA SER A 235 -4.13 -9.56 -0.54
C SER A 235 -3.31 -10.75 -1.06
N ASN A 236 -3.64 -11.96 -0.57
CA ASN A 236 -3.03 -13.21 -0.97
C ASN A 236 -3.37 -13.66 -2.42
N MET A 237 -4.31 -13.00 -3.09
CA MET A 237 -4.66 -13.33 -4.48
C MET A 237 -3.52 -13.08 -5.46
N ASN A 238 -2.54 -12.24 -5.11
CA ASN A 238 -1.33 -12.06 -5.92
C ASN A 238 -0.53 -13.36 -6.11
N GLN A 239 -0.78 -14.39 -5.29
CA GLN A 239 -0.20 -15.72 -5.47
C GLN A 239 -0.81 -16.45 -6.68
N LYS A 240 -2.09 -16.19 -6.98
CA LYS A 240 -2.86 -16.80 -8.08
C LYS A 240 -2.94 -15.89 -9.32
N ILE A 241 -2.83 -14.59 -9.14
CA ILE A 241 -2.88 -13.57 -10.20
C ILE A 241 -1.65 -12.67 -10.03
N LYS A 242 -0.56 -13.00 -10.73
CA LYS A 242 0.76 -12.42 -10.46
C LYS A 242 0.84 -10.91 -10.79
N GLU A 243 -0.07 -10.39 -11.58
CA GLU A 243 -0.18 -8.99 -12.00
C GLU A 243 -0.69 -8.06 -10.88
N ILE A 244 -1.34 -8.60 -9.85
CA ILE A 244 -1.82 -7.82 -8.69
C ILE A 244 -0.64 -7.33 -7.86
N ILE A 245 -0.70 -6.10 -7.36
CA ILE A 245 0.29 -5.54 -6.42
C ILE A 245 -0.33 -5.45 -5.02
N ALA A 246 0.20 -6.23 -4.08
CA ALA A 246 -0.17 -6.15 -2.67
C ALA A 246 0.82 -5.27 -1.89
N VAL A 247 0.29 -4.32 -1.11
CA VAL A 247 1.05 -3.19 -0.57
C VAL A 247 1.05 -3.20 0.96
N GLY A 248 2.24 -3.34 1.54
CA GLY A 248 2.48 -3.17 2.98
C GLY A 248 2.68 -1.70 3.36
N ALA A 249 2.59 -1.38 4.66
CA ALA A 249 2.71 -0.03 5.19
C ALA A 249 4.04 0.21 5.92
N THR A 250 4.57 1.42 5.78
CA THR A 250 5.75 1.91 6.50
C THR A 250 5.44 3.16 7.32
N ASN A 251 6.28 3.41 8.32
CA ASN A 251 6.37 4.71 8.97
C ASN A 251 7.38 5.62 8.23
N GLN A 252 7.56 6.83 8.76
CA GLN A 252 8.46 7.85 8.23
C GLN A 252 9.95 7.51 8.36
N ASP A 253 10.28 6.47 9.14
CA ASP A 253 11.61 5.99 9.45
C ASP A 253 12.02 4.81 8.54
N ASP A 254 11.27 4.56 7.47
CA ASP A 254 11.39 3.42 6.54
C ASP A 254 11.15 2.05 7.18
N GLU A 255 10.62 2.02 8.40
CA GLU A 255 10.31 0.78 9.11
C GLU A 255 8.92 0.30 8.73
N ARG A 256 8.74 -1.03 8.71
CA ARG A 256 7.41 -1.64 8.59
C ARG A 256 6.52 -1.11 9.71
N LEU A 257 5.34 -0.64 9.36
CA LEU A 257 4.42 -0.02 10.32
C LEU A 257 3.94 -1.05 11.35
N LEU A 258 4.24 -0.79 12.61
CA LEU A 258 3.66 -1.47 13.77
C LEU A 258 2.82 -0.47 14.57
N LEU A 259 1.64 -0.90 15.00
CA LEU A 259 0.79 -0.12 15.90
C LEU A 259 0.89 -0.67 17.33
N ASP A 260 0.85 -1.99 17.46
CA ASP A 260 1.06 -2.74 18.69
C ASP A 260 1.54 -4.18 18.36
N PRO A 261 1.83 -5.06 19.34
CA PRO A 261 2.30 -6.41 19.06
C PRO A 261 1.36 -7.27 18.19
N SER A 262 0.06 -6.96 18.15
CA SER A 262 -0.99 -7.68 17.42
C SER A 262 -1.57 -6.91 16.22
N ALA A 263 -1.20 -5.64 16.04
CA ALA A 263 -1.68 -4.79 14.94
C ALA A 263 -0.53 -4.07 14.25
N GLY A 264 -0.57 -4.06 12.93
CA GLY A 264 0.48 -3.48 12.08
C GLY A 264 0.45 -4.07 10.68
N SER A 265 1.27 -3.54 9.78
CA SER A 265 1.34 -4.04 8.41
C SER A 265 1.64 -5.53 8.40
N ASP A 266 0.82 -6.29 7.67
CA ASP A 266 1.14 -7.66 7.31
C ASP A 266 2.43 -7.70 6.46
N TYR A 267 3.06 -8.88 6.40
CA TYR A 267 4.38 -9.10 5.84
C TYR A 267 4.47 -10.42 5.07
N GLY A 268 5.63 -10.72 4.49
CA GLY A 268 5.96 -11.99 3.89
C GLY A 268 5.84 -12.02 2.37
N LYS A 269 5.80 -13.21 1.79
CA LYS A 269 5.86 -13.39 0.32
C LYS A 269 4.63 -12.86 -0.44
N CYS A 270 3.51 -12.67 0.24
CA CYS A 270 2.32 -12.07 -0.34
C CYS A 270 2.36 -10.54 -0.33
N VAL A 271 3.39 -9.90 0.24
CA VAL A 271 3.64 -8.46 0.09
C VAL A 271 4.65 -8.24 -1.05
N ASP A 272 4.23 -7.51 -2.08
CA ASP A 272 5.06 -7.19 -3.24
C ASP A 272 5.95 -5.97 -2.97
N ILE A 273 5.39 -4.94 -2.33
CA ILE A 273 6.05 -3.66 -2.09
C ILE A 273 5.49 -2.99 -0.83
N TYR A 274 6.30 -2.17 -0.17
CA TYR A 274 5.86 -1.29 0.92
C TYR A 274 5.66 0.14 0.43
N ALA A 275 4.73 0.87 1.03
CA ALA A 275 4.55 2.30 0.80
C ALA A 275 4.26 3.06 2.11
N PRO A 276 4.34 4.39 2.13
CA PRO A 276 3.99 5.19 3.29
C PRO A 276 2.57 4.89 3.81
N GLY A 277 2.45 4.51 5.08
CA GLY A 277 1.15 4.19 5.70
C GLY A 277 0.95 4.74 7.11
N SER A 278 1.90 5.44 7.72
CA SER A 278 1.72 6.03 9.06
C SER A 278 1.35 7.50 9.01
N ARG A 279 0.20 7.89 9.58
CA ARG A 279 -0.21 9.30 9.74
C ARG A 279 -0.13 10.10 8.43
N ILE A 280 -0.68 9.53 7.36
CA ILE A 280 -0.63 10.07 6.00
C ILE A 280 -1.62 11.22 5.83
N PRO A 281 -1.19 12.45 5.54
CA PRO A 281 -2.10 13.57 5.29
C PRO A 281 -3.07 13.28 4.14
N THR A 282 -4.36 13.55 4.33
CA THR A 282 -5.44 13.29 3.37
C THR A 282 -6.71 14.07 3.75
N ILE A 283 -7.88 13.66 3.25
CA ILE A 283 -9.15 14.40 3.29
C ILE A 283 -10.25 13.54 3.94
N ARG A 284 -11.17 14.19 4.65
CA ARG A 284 -12.40 13.59 5.23
C ARG A 284 -13.61 13.80 4.34
N GLY A 285 -14.69 13.10 4.64
CA GLY A 285 -15.98 13.23 3.94
C GLY A 285 -16.58 14.64 3.96
N ASP A 286 -16.19 15.52 4.86
CA ASP A 286 -16.63 16.93 4.90
C ASP A 286 -15.70 17.90 4.14
N GLY A 287 -14.66 17.36 3.47
CA GLY A 287 -13.62 18.13 2.78
C GLY A 287 -12.51 18.67 3.67
N SER A 288 -12.55 18.44 4.99
CA SER A 288 -11.49 18.85 5.91
C SER A 288 -10.24 17.97 5.78
N GLU A 289 -9.08 18.49 6.17
CA GLU A 289 -7.82 17.76 6.18
C GLU A 289 -7.75 16.84 7.41
N THR A 290 -7.20 15.63 7.23
CA THR A 290 -7.00 14.62 8.28
C THR A 290 -5.74 13.82 8.00
N THR A 291 -5.46 12.82 8.83
CA THR A 291 -4.48 11.78 8.54
C THR A 291 -5.15 10.42 8.40
N GLY A 292 -4.74 9.64 7.41
CA GLY A 292 -5.00 8.20 7.28
C GLY A 292 -3.86 7.36 7.84
N ALA A 293 -4.10 6.07 8.04
CA ALA A 293 -3.09 5.14 8.53
C ALA A 293 -3.23 3.75 7.90
N GLU A 294 -2.28 2.88 8.22
CA GLU A 294 -2.26 1.45 7.90
C GLU A 294 -2.07 1.13 6.40
N THR A 295 -2.21 -0.15 6.03
CA THR A 295 -2.02 -0.59 4.63
C THR A 295 -3.06 -0.01 3.68
N SER A 296 -4.22 0.39 4.19
CA SER A 296 -5.23 1.14 3.42
C SER A 296 -4.76 2.52 3.00
N ALA A 297 -3.88 3.18 3.77
CA ALA A 297 -3.22 4.42 3.36
C ALA A 297 -2.01 4.16 2.44
N ALA A 298 -1.39 2.98 2.50
CA ALA A 298 -0.23 2.62 1.67
C ALA A 298 -0.62 2.27 0.22
N ALA A 299 -1.61 1.40 0.02
CA ALA A 299 -2.10 0.99 -1.30
C ALA A 299 -2.41 2.13 -2.29
N PRO A 300 -3.15 3.20 -1.92
CA PRO A 300 -3.47 4.29 -2.84
C PRO A 300 -2.24 5.07 -3.33
N HIS A 301 -1.12 5.04 -2.59
CA HIS A 301 0.12 5.63 -3.11
C HIS A 301 0.62 4.88 -4.36
N ILE A 302 0.53 3.54 -4.36
CA ILE A 302 0.94 2.73 -5.51
C ILE A 302 -0.05 2.90 -6.66
N ALA A 303 -1.34 2.99 -6.39
CA ALA A 303 -2.33 3.30 -7.43
C ALA A 303 -2.05 4.66 -8.08
N GLY A 304 -1.74 5.69 -7.29
CA GLY A 304 -1.32 6.99 -7.79
C GLY A 304 0.00 6.93 -8.56
N LEU A 305 1.00 6.17 -8.10
CA LEU A 305 2.26 6.00 -8.82
C LEU A 305 2.06 5.35 -10.19
N ILE A 306 1.24 4.30 -10.28
CA ILE A 306 0.85 3.69 -11.56
C ILE A 306 0.21 4.74 -12.48
N ALA A 307 -0.66 5.61 -11.95
CA ALA A 307 -1.27 6.66 -12.74
C ALA A 307 -0.26 7.69 -13.27
N LEU A 308 0.77 8.06 -12.49
CA LEU A 308 1.87 8.90 -12.98
C LEU A 308 2.61 8.22 -14.14
N GLU A 309 2.96 6.94 -13.97
CA GLU A 309 3.74 6.18 -14.95
C GLU A 309 2.96 5.90 -16.24
N LEU A 310 1.65 5.67 -16.16
CA LEU A 310 0.77 5.55 -17.34
C LEU A 310 0.61 6.88 -18.09
N SER A 311 0.46 7.98 -17.34
CA SER A 311 0.25 9.30 -17.94
C SER A 311 1.49 9.78 -18.68
N ALA A 312 2.68 9.57 -18.10
CA ALA A 312 3.94 10.12 -18.60
C ALA A 312 4.76 9.14 -19.46
N GLY A 313 4.59 7.84 -19.26
CA GLY A 313 5.37 6.79 -19.92
C GLY A 313 4.65 6.12 -21.10
N PRO A 314 5.28 5.09 -21.69
CA PRO A 314 4.61 4.21 -22.61
C PRO A 314 3.49 3.43 -21.91
N SER A 315 2.46 3.04 -22.66
CA SER A 315 1.46 2.09 -22.21
C SER A 315 2.16 0.77 -21.82
N ARG A 316 1.76 0.19 -20.68
CA ARG A 316 2.27 -1.10 -20.19
C ARG A 316 1.10 -2.01 -19.87
N THR A 317 1.28 -3.31 -20.08
CA THR A 317 0.37 -4.32 -19.54
C THR A 317 0.43 -4.34 -18.01
N PRO A 318 -0.56 -4.96 -17.32
CA PRO A 318 -0.52 -5.09 -15.87
C PRO A 318 0.76 -5.73 -15.32
N MET A 319 1.26 -6.79 -15.95
CA MET A 319 2.53 -7.43 -15.56
C MET A 319 3.74 -6.49 -15.74
N GLU A 320 3.87 -5.86 -16.91
CA GLU A 320 4.98 -4.95 -17.19
C GLU A 320 4.96 -3.73 -16.26
N MET A 321 3.77 -3.22 -15.91
CA MET A 321 3.63 -2.13 -14.95
C MET A 321 4.05 -2.57 -13.55
N LYS A 322 3.62 -3.75 -13.08
CA LYS A 322 4.08 -4.27 -11.78
C LYS A 322 5.60 -4.37 -11.73
N GLN A 323 6.21 -4.97 -12.74
CA GLN A 323 7.67 -5.07 -12.85
C GLN A 323 8.35 -3.70 -12.86
N HIS A 324 7.78 -2.75 -13.60
CA HIS A 324 8.27 -1.37 -13.65
C HIS A 324 8.22 -0.70 -12.27
N ILE A 325 7.08 -0.74 -11.58
CA ILE A 325 6.88 -0.16 -10.24
C ILE A 325 7.89 -0.74 -9.23
N LEU A 326 8.09 -2.06 -9.24
CA LEU A 326 9.07 -2.71 -8.37
C LEU A 326 10.51 -2.25 -8.72
N SER A 327 10.83 -2.09 -10.01
CA SER A 327 12.17 -1.69 -10.45
C SER A 327 12.54 -0.25 -10.07
N ILE A 328 11.55 0.66 -9.98
CA ILE A 328 11.80 2.08 -9.67
C ILE A 328 11.75 2.39 -8.17
N GLY A 329 11.26 1.47 -7.33
CA GLY A 329 11.28 1.59 -5.87
C GLY A 329 12.68 1.45 -5.27
N PHE A 330 12.82 1.77 -3.98
CA PHE A 330 14.06 1.63 -3.21
C PHE A 330 14.21 0.17 -2.74
N PRO A 331 15.19 -0.59 -3.28
CA PRO A 331 15.38 -1.98 -2.88
C PRO A 331 15.91 -2.07 -1.45
N ASP A 332 15.73 -3.24 -0.84
CA ASP A 332 16.33 -3.66 0.44
C ASP A 332 16.15 -2.70 1.63
N THR A 333 15.08 -1.89 1.58
CA THR A 333 14.84 -0.78 2.51
C THR A 333 14.04 -1.21 3.73
N VAL A 334 12.93 -1.92 3.53
CA VAL A 334 12.07 -2.37 4.63
C VAL A 334 12.49 -3.75 5.09
N VAL A 335 12.68 -3.95 6.39
CA VAL A 335 13.04 -5.24 6.99
C VAL A 335 11.81 -5.90 7.61
N GLU A 336 11.50 -7.12 7.19
CA GLU A 336 10.43 -7.96 7.72
C GLU A 336 10.89 -8.75 8.97
N PRO A 337 9.96 -9.33 9.77
CA PRO A 337 10.33 -10.04 11.01
C PRO A 337 11.29 -11.22 10.84
N ASP A 338 11.27 -11.86 9.67
CA ASP A 338 12.17 -12.97 9.33
C ASP A 338 13.54 -12.49 8.80
N GLY A 339 13.78 -11.18 8.77
CA GLY A 339 14.99 -10.56 8.23
C GLY A 339 14.97 -10.33 6.71
N THR A 340 13.91 -10.74 6.01
CA THR A 340 13.74 -10.46 4.59
C THR A 340 13.70 -8.96 4.34
N ARG A 341 14.42 -8.50 3.30
CA ARG A 341 14.41 -7.10 2.89
C ARG A 341 13.51 -6.91 1.69
N LYS A 342 12.70 -5.85 1.73
CA LYS A 342 11.65 -5.56 0.74
C LYS A 342 11.80 -4.15 0.17
N ILE A 343 11.19 -3.97 -0.99
CA ILE A 343 11.19 -2.71 -1.73
C ILE A 343 10.27 -1.70 -1.05
N LEU A 344 10.74 -0.47 -0.86
CA LEU A 344 9.91 0.69 -0.52
C LEU A 344 9.58 1.48 -1.77
N ALA A 345 8.32 1.87 -1.93
CA ALA A 345 7.83 2.65 -3.05
C ALA A 345 8.64 3.93 -3.29
N GLY A 346 8.89 4.21 -4.55
CA GLY A 346 9.64 5.38 -4.98
C GLY A 346 9.43 5.67 -6.46
N ASN A 347 9.82 6.88 -6.88
CA ASN A 347 9.98 7.27 -8.26
C ASN A 347 11.43 7.72 -8.50
N ARG A 348 12.37 6.79 -8.28
CA ARG A 348 13.81 7.05 -8.39
C ARG A 348 14.25 7.65 -9.73
N PRO A 349 13.64 7.33 -10.90
CA PRO A 349 13.99 8.00 -12.16
C PRO A 349 13.84 9.53 -12.16
N LEU A 350 13.02 10.09 -11.26
CA LEU A 350 12.87 11.55 -11.11
C LEU A 350 13.92 12.17 -10.17
N MET A 351 14.73 11.35 -9.50
CA MET A 351 15.85 11.81 -8.68
C MET A 351 17.02 12.23 -9.57
N SER A 352 17.76 13.25 -9.16
CA SER A 352 19.00 13.63 -9.84
C SER A 352 20.02 12.49 -9.72
N GLY A 353 20.74 12.20 -10.81
CA GLY A 353 21.80 11.17 -10.79
C GLY A 353 21.34 9.71 -10.81
N PHE A 354 20.04 9.42 -10.95
CA PHE A 354 19.58 8.03 -11.13
C PHE A 354 20.21 7.41 -12.38
N LYS A 355 20.95 6.31 -12.18
CA LYS A 355 21.34 5.37 -13.23
C LYS A 355 20.51 4.11 -13.02
N PRO A 356 19.73 3.64 -14.01
CA PRO A 356 19.04 2.37 -13.88
C PRO A 356 20.06 1.27 -13.59
N SER A 357 19.85 0.51 -12.52
CA SER A 357 20.63 -0.69 -12.26
C SER A 357 20.32 -1.71 -13.36
N ASN A 358 21.33 -2.19 -14.07
CA ASN A 358 21.22 -3.29 -15.04
C ASN A 358 21.03 -4.65 -14.34
N GLU A 359 20.27 -4.70 -13.25
CA GLU A 359 20.08 -5.92 -12.48
C GLU A 359 18.70 -6.50 -12.78
N ASN A 360 18.73 -7.69 -13.35
CA ASN A 360 17.57 -8.50 -13.70
C ASN A 360 16.95 -9.06 -12.39
N PRO A 361 15.66 -8.81 -12.09
CA PRO A 361 15.02 -9.26 -10.85
C PRO A 361 15.08 -10.77 -10.60
N ASN A 362 15.38 -11.58 -11.62
CA ASN A 362 15.49 -13.04 -11.52
C ASN A 362 16.79 -13.58 -10.90
N GLN A 363 17.68 -12.75 -10.35
CA GLN A 363 18.93 -13.22 -9.71
C GLN A 363 18.88 -13.34 -8.17
N GLN A 364 17.74 -13.08 -7.51
CA GLN A 364 17.63 -13.23 -6.05
C GLN A 364 17.52 -14.68 -5.55
N GLU A 365 17.57 -15.70 -6.42
CA GLU A 365 17.74 -17.09 -6.01
C GLU A 365 19.21 -17.55 -6.14
N LYS A 366 20.10 -17.02 -5.29
CA LYS A 366 21.33 -17.74 -4.94
C LYS A 366 21.26 -18.15 -3.47
N LYS A 367 20.84 -19.40 -3.31
CA LYS A 367 20.93 -20.24 -2.12
C LYS A 367 22.26 -20.00 -1.40
N VAL A 368 22.22 -19.38 -0.22
CA VAL A 368 23.35 -19.43 0.71
C VAL A 368 23.35 -20.83 1.30
N GLU A 369 24.20 -21.68 0.74
CA GLU A 369 24.52 -22.98 1.31
C GLU A 369 25.42 -22.72 2.52
N THR A 370 24.82 -22.64 3.71
CA THR A 370 25.55 -22.55 4.97
C THR A 370 26.17 -23.90 5.27
N GLU A 371 27.48 -24.03 5.02
CA GLU A 371 28.29 -25.09 5.60
C GLU A 371 28.18 -25.02 7.14
N GLN A 372 27.58 -26.06 7.72
CA GLN A 372 27.58 -26.29 9.17
C GLN A 372 28.98 -26.78 9.60
N PRO A 373 29.63 -26.16 10.59
CA PRO A 373 30.73 -26.80 11.28
C PRO A 373 30.19 -27.80 12.31
N ALA A 374 30.64 -29.04 12.19
CA ALA A 374 30.31 -30.17 13.05
C ALA A 374 30.63 -29.90 14.54
N VAL A 375 29.62 -30.04 15.41
CA VAL A 375 29.81 -30.08 16.87
C VAL A 375 29.80 -31.53 17.32
N LYS A 376 30.95 -31.98 17.86
CA LYS A 376 31.11 -33.28 18.52
C LYS A 376 30.28 -33.33 19.81
N GLN A 377 29.52 -34.40 19.97
CA GLN A 377 28.87 -34.80 21.21
C GLN A 377 29.89 -35.12 22.31
N SER A 378 29.63 -34.64 23.52
CA SER A 378 30.18 -35.18 24.76
C SER A 378 29.11 -35.14 25.85
N SER A 379 29.06 -36.22 26.60
CA SER A 379 28.02 -36.72 27.50
C SER A 379 27.87 -36.00 28.85
N ASN A 380 26.61 -35.99 29.32
CA ASN A 380 25.96 -35.78 30.65
C ASN A 380 26.69 -36.36 31.89
N PRO A 381 26.19 -36.26 33.18
CA PRO A 381 25.03 -35.53 33.76
C PRO A 381 25.21 -34.94 35.22
N GLN A 382 24.11 -34.37 35.78
CA GLN A 382 23.59 -34.42 37.19
C GLN A 382 23.46 -33.15 38.07
N SER A 383 22.18 -32.78 38.32
CA SER A 383 21.45 -32.38 39.55
C SER A 383 21.99 -31.35 40.59
N ALA A 384 21.18 -30.34 40.94
CA ALA A 384 20.48 -30.21 42.24
C ALA A 384 19.78 -28.82 42.45
N SER A 385 18.82 -28.83 43.38
CA SER A 385 17.77 -27.90 43.86
C SER A 385 18.10 -26.47 44.38
N SER A 386 17.19 -25.51 44.09
CA SER A 386 16.52 -24.40 44.87
C SER A 386 17.22 -23.61 46.02
N PRO A 387 16.63 -22.50 46.57
CA PRO A 387 16.13 -21.23 45.99
C PRO A 387 16.60 -19.95 46.78
N GLY A 388 16.43 -18.72 46.26
CA GLY A 388 16.33 -17.52 47.14
C GLY A 388 16.74 -16.12 46.64
N LYS A 389 15.80 -15.17 46.82
CA LYS A 389 15.89 -13.76 47.27
C LYS A 389 16.26 -12.60 46.31
N PHE A 390 15.33 -11.64 46.28
CA PHE A 390 15.39 -10.25 45.79
C PHE A 390 15.93 -9.26 46.86
N GLU A 391 16.53 -8.15 46.37
CA GLU A 391 16.63 -6.75 46.88
C GLU A 391 17.98 -6.15 46.40
N LYS A 392 18.20 -4.88 46.02
CA LYS A 392 17.48 -3.59 46.06
C LYS A 392 18.24 -2.64 45.10
N GLN A 393 17.55 -1.83 44.28
CA GLN A 393 18.15 -0.69 43.56
C GLN A 393 17.90 0.64 44.30
N LYS A 394 18.88 1.56 44.23
CA LYS A 394 18.86 2.94 44.76
C LYS A 394 18.38 3.94 43.69
N PRO A 395 17.96 5.17 44.08
CA PRO A 395 17.11 6.04 43.27
C PRO A 395 17.87 7.10 42.45
N ILE A 396 17.29 7.55 41.34
CA ILE A 396 17.66 8.83 40.67
C ILE A 396 16.40 9.63 40.35
N THR A 397 16.57 10.93 40.55
CA THR A 397 15.66 12.05 40.71
C THR A 397 14.94 12.51 39.43
N THR A 398 13.78 13.13 39.65
CA THR A 398 12.81 13.77 38.74
C THR A 398 13.32 15.00 37.99
N VAL A 399 12.82 15.21 36.75
CA VAL A 399 12.20 16.47 36.27
C VAL A 399 11.15 16.10 35.20
N ASN A 400 9.86 16.39 35.45
CA ASN A 400 8.77 16.32 34.47
C ASN A 400 8.11 17.70 34.41
N ASP A 401 8.01 18.27 33.21
CA ASP A 401 7.07 19.34 32.90
C ASP A 401 6.51 19.07 31.48
N GLU A 402 5.51 18.18 31.42
CA GLU A 402 4.63 18.01 30.27
C GLU A 402 3.18 18.15 30.76
N ARG A 403 2.40 19.03 30.13
CA ARG A 403 0.93 18.94 30.13
C ARG A 403 0.45 18.53 28.75
N ILE A 404 0.75 17.27 28.40
CA ILE A 404 -0.17 16.45 27.64
C ILE A 404 -1.00 15.72 28.70
N VAL A 405 -2.33 15.85 28.64
CA VAL A 405 -3.23 15.07 29.50
C VAL A 405 -3.20 13.64 28.97
N THR A 406 -2.24 12.86 29.45
CA THR A 406 -2.19 11.41 29.30
C THR A 406 -3.06 10.83 30.41
N ILE A 407 -4.22 10.27 30.06
CA ILE A 407 -5.04 9.50 31.01
C ILE A 407 -4.34 8.14 31.17
N HIS A 408 -3.52 8.00 32.22
CA HIS A 408 -3.03 6.72 32.70
C HIS A 408 -4.06 6.12 33.65
N PHE A 409 -4.65 4.98 33.31
CA PHE A 409 -5.26 4.11 34.31
C PHE A 409 -4.13 3.30 34.97
N SER A 410 -3.82 3.57 36.25
CA SER A 410 -3.02 2.65 37.06
C SER A 410 -3.96 1.63 37.70
N SER A 411 -3.84 0.36 37.32
CA SER A 411 -4.45 -0.74 38.06
C SER A 411 -3.65 -0.99 39.35
N ASN A 412 -3.92 -0.20 40.39
CA ASN A 412 -3.61 -0.61 41.75
C ASN A 412 -4.74 -1.53 42.23
N VAL A 413 -4.70 -2.80 41.81
CA VAL A 413 -5.46 -3.85 42.50
C VAL A 413 -4.47 -4.57 43.40
N ASN A 414 -4.61 -4.32 44.71
CA ASN A 414 -3.93 -5.05 45.77
C ASN A 414 -4.27 -6.54 45.61
N SER A 415 -3.28 -7.34 45.19
CA SER A 415 -3.39 -8.79 45.08
C SER A 415 -3.22 -9.44 46.46
N ASP A 416 -4.16 -9.24 47.37
CA ASP A 416 -4.19 -9.97 48.66
C ASP A 416 -5.63 -10.11 49.18
N ARG A 417 -6.47 -10.79 48.39
CA ARG A 417 -7.54 -11.73 48.82
C ARG A 417 -8.47 -12.00 47.64
N ALA A 418 -8.80 -13.28 47.48
CA ALA A 418 -9.64 -13.89 46.44
C ALA A 418 -8.97 -14.04 45.07
N GLY A 419 -8.60 -15.28 44.75
CA GLY A 419 -8.18 -15.66 43.41
C GLY A 419 -9.34 -15.54 42.43
N VAL A 420 -9.10 -14.82 41.33
CA VAL A 420 -9.94 -14.87 40.12
C VAL A 420 -9.00 -14.82 38.92
N THR A 421 -8.94 -15.93 38.20
CA THR A 421 -8.38 -16.07 36.85
C THR A 421 -9.54 -15.99 35.86
N ASP A 422 -9.84 -14.81 35.31
CA ASP A 422 -10.74 -14.70 34.15
C ASP A 422 -10.52 -13.38 33.35
N PRO A 423 -10.08 -13.45 32.07
CA PRO A 423 -9.99 -12.28 31.18
C PRO A 423 -11.33 -11.58 30.92
N ALA A 424 -12.48 -12.25 31.11
CA ALA A 424 -13.80 -11.69 30.83
C ALA A 424 -14.17 -10.50 31.74
N ASN A 425 -13.72 -10.51 33.01
CA ASN A 425 -14.05 -9.44 33.97
C ASN A 425 -13.33 -8.12 33.68
N SER A 426 -12.14 -8.16 33.06
CA SER A 426 -11.40 -6.94 32.69
C SER A 426 -12.08 -6.14 31.57
N LYS A 427 -12.83 -6.82 30.68
CA LYS A 427 -13.59 -6.19 29.59
C LYS A 427 -14.89 -5.54 30.09
N GLY A 428 -15.53 -6.13 31.10
CA GLY A 428 -16.71 -5.56 31.75
C GLY A 428 -16.41 -4.24 32.49
N GLU A 429 -15.30 -4.16 33.22
CA GLU A 429 -14.87 -2.95 33.93
C GLU A 429 -14.49 -1.80 32.98
N LEU A 430 -13.89 -2.12 31.83
CA LEU A 430 -13.61 -1.16 30.75
C LEU A 430 -14.91 -0.55 30.17
N TRP A 431 -16.00 -1.31 30.11
CA TRP A 431 -17.29 -0.84 29.61
C TRP A 431 -18.05 0.04 30.61
N THR A 432 -18.07 -0.32 31.90
CA THR A 432 -18.67 0.53 32.95
C THR A 432 -17.97 1.88 33.06
N THR A 433 -16.66 1.91 32.75
CA THR A 433 -15.85 3.13 32.66
C THR A 433 -16.21 3.97 31.42
N LEU A 434 -16.65 3.35 30.32
CA LEU A 434 -17.05 4.03 29.08
C LEU A 434 -18.42 4.72 29.19
N GLU A 435 -19.37 4.10 29.89
CA GLU A 435 -20.71 4.67 30.15
C GLU A 435 -20.68 5.84 31.14
N SER A 436 -19.67 5.90 32.01
CA SER A 436 -19.51 6.99 32.99
C SER A 436 -18.75 8.21 32.43
N LEU A 437 -18.30 8.16 31.16
CA LEU A 437 -17.67 9.32 30.52
C LEU A 437 -18.72 10.39 30.14
N PRO A 438 -18.53 11.66 30.54
CA PRO A 438 -19.42 12.73 30.14
C PRO A 438 -19.37 12.96 28.62
N GLU A 439 -20.49 13.39 28.01
CA GLU A 439 -20.57 13.69 26.55
C GLU A 439 -19.52 14.71 26.07
N THR A 440 -19.00 15.50 27.01
CA THR A 440 -17.90 16.43 26.80
C THR A 440 -16.89 16.35 27.96
N TYR A 441 -15.60 16.30 27.63
CA TYR A 441 -14.50 16.41 28.59
C TYR A 441 -13.62 17.59 28.15
N HIS A 442 -13.49 18.60 29.00
CA HIS A 442 -12.83 19.88 28.68
C HIS A 442 -13.29 20.53 27.35
N GLY A 443 -14.60 20.56 27.10
CA GLY A 443 -15.20 21.27 25.96
C GLY A 443 -15.03 20.61 24.59
N LYS A 444 -14.49 19.39 24.53
CA LYS A 444 -14.45 18.55 23.31
C LYS A 444 -15.42 17.38 23.43
N ARG A 445 -16.10 17.04 22.33
CA ARG A 445 -17.05 15.90 22.27
C ARG A 445 -16.27 14.59 22.30
N VAL A 446 -16.66 13.67 23.18
CA VAL A 446 -16.01 12.36 23.40
C VAL A 446 -16.45 11.30 22.35
N ARG A 447 -17.21 11.73 21.34
CA ARG A 447 -17.90 10.85 20.38
C ARG A 447 -16.94 10.01 19.53
N ASP A 448 -15.82 10.59 19.10
CA ASP A 448 -14.83 9.92 18.24
C ASP A 448 -14.12 8.75 18.96
N PHE A 449 -13.98 8.83 20.29
CA PHE A 449 -13.36 7.79 21.11
C PHE A 449 -14.30 6.60 21.32
N LYS A 450 -15.60 6.87 21.50
CA LYS A 450 -16.62 5.83 21.63
C LYS A 450 -16.75 5.00 20.35
N THR A 451 -16.73 5.67 19.20
CA THR A 451 -16.74 5.03 17.88
C THR A 451 -15.46 4.23 17.61
N GLN A 452 -14.27 4.71 18.00
CA GLN A 452 -13.03 3.93 17.91
C GLN A 452 -13.04 2.67 18.78
N MET A 453 -13.63 2.73 19.97
CA MET A 453 -13.75 1.58 20.86
C MET A 453 -14.78 0.56 20.34
N GLU A 454 -15.90 1.02 19.77
CA GLU A 454 -16.88 0.15 19.09
C GLU A 454 -16.23 -0.68 17.95
N TYR A 455 -15.27 -0.10 17.21
CA TYR A 455 -14.51 -0.82 16.18
C TYR A 455 -13.59 -1.92 16.72
N ILE A 456 -13.03 -1.77 17.94
CA ILE A 456 -12.15 -2.76 18.57
C ILE A 456 -12.95 -4.03 18.98
N PHE A 457 -14.24 -3.89 19.29
CA PHE A 457 -15.07 -5.01 19.76
C PHE A 457 -15.71 -5.85 18.64
N CYS A 458 -15.87 -5.34 17.42
CA CYS A 458 -16.51 -6.10 16.34
C CYS A 458 -15.64 -7.24 15.75
N GLY A 459 -14.40 -7.43 16.25
CA GLY A 459 -13.41 -8.38 15.72
C GLY A 459 -13.41 -9.80 16.32
N GLU A 460 -14.06 -10.06 17.46
CA GLU A 460 -14.12 -11.41 18.10
C GLU A 460 -15.55 -11.77 18.58
N GLU A 461 -15.77 -12.99 19.09
CA GLU A 461 -17.05 -13.42 19.66
C GLU A 461 -17.50 -12.45 20.77
N MET A 462 -18.63 -11.77 20.52
CA MET A 462 -19.18 -10.78 21.45
C MET A 462 -19.77 -11.50 22.67
N PRO A 463 -19.50 -11.02 23.90
CA PRO A 463 -20.16 -11.52 25.12
C PRO A 463 -21.69 -11.55 24.98
N SER A 464 -22.33 -12.54 25.59
CA SER A 464 -23.77 -12.80 25.42
C SER A 464 -24.64 -11.62 25.86
N ASP A 465 -24.18 -10.85 26.82
CA ASP A 465 -24.75 -9.64 27.40
C ASP A 465 -24.53 -8.35 26.58
N THR A 466 -23.87 -8.43 25.41
CA THR A 466 -23.68 -7.26 24.54
C THR A 466 -25.03 -6.70 24.06
N PRO A 467 -25.30 -5.37 24.19
CA PRO A 467 -26.56 -4.74 23.78
C PRO A 467 -26.93 -4.95 22.31
N ALA A 468 -28.23 -5.09 22.04
CA ALA A 468 -28.75 -5.44 20.71
C ALA A 468 -28.42 -4.40 19.62
N GLU A 469 -28.33 -3.11 19.97
CA GLU A 469 -28.00 -2.05 19.02
C GLU A 469 -26.54 -2.13 18.52
N ILE A 470 -25.63 -2.60 19.38
CA ILE A 470 -24.21 -2.81 19.04
C ILE A 470 -24.04 -4.10 18.25
N LYS A 471 -24.75 -5.18 18.63
CA LYS A 471 -24.82 -6.40 17.82
C LYS A 471 -25.29 -6.07 16.40
N ARG A 472 -26.35 -5.26 16.27
CA ARG A 472 -26.86 -4.78 14.97
C ARG A 472 -25.83 -3.92 14.23
N GLY A 473 -25.13 -3.01 14.91
CA GLY A 473 -24.07 -2.20 14.28
C GLY A 473 -22.88 -3.03 13.79
N CYS A 474 -22.46 -4.05 14.55
CA CYS A 474 -21.41 -4.98 14.13
C CYS A 474 -21.90 -5.97 13.04
N GLU A 475 -23.18 -6.35 13.02
CA GLU A 475 -23.79 -7.18 11.97
C GLU A 475 -23.91 -6.40 10.64
N GLU A 476 -24.29 -5.12 10.69
CA GLU A 476 -24.30 -4.23 9.53
C GLU A 476 -22.88 -3.99 8.98
N TYR A 477 -21.85 -4.04 9.83
CA TYR A 477 -20.45 -3.95 9.44
C TYR A 477 -19.88 -5.25 8.82
N ARG A 478 -20.42 -6.42 9.18
CA ARG A 478 -19.98 -7.74 8.66
C ARG A 478 -20.61 -8.10 7.29
N HIS A 479 -21.60 -7.33 6.81
CA HIS A 479 -22.27 -7.47 5.50
C HIS A 479 -21.88 -6.36 4.50
#